data_AF-A0A356V242-F1
#
_entry.id   AF-A0A356V242-F1
#
_cell.length_a   1.000
_cell.length_b   1.000
_cell.length_c   1.000
_cell.angle_alpha   90.00
_cell.angle_beta   90.00
_cell.angle_gamma   90.00
#
_symmetry.space_group_name_H-M   'P 1'
#
loop_
_entity.id
_entity.type
_entity.pdbx_description
1 polymer ?
#
loop_
_entity_poly.entity_id
_entity_poly.type
_entity_poly.pdbx_seq_one_letter_code
_entity_poly.pdbx_strand_id
1 'polypeptide(L)' 'AAAAKAAEEAAAAATDTSTMGKLLSVDGFDAAKISEMIDGSGLDTMKKTMLKTAIEKAAGNPDMIKAVIGQIKGALGM' A
#
# COMPACT_ATOMS: atom_id res chain seq x y z
N ALA A 1 -7.40 -12.31 -29.70
CA ALA A 1 -7.30 -10.86 -29.42
C ALA A 1 -6.29 -10.65 -28.29
N ALA A 2 -5.07 -10.18 -28.58
CA ALA A 2 -4.06 -9.89 -27.57
C ALA A 2 -4.19 -8.46 -26.99
N ALA A 3 -4.73 -7.53 -27.78
CA ALA A 3 -4.92 -6.13 -27.38
C ALA A 3 -5.96 -5.93 -26.27
N ALA A 4 -6.99 -6.78 -26.18
CA ALA A 4 -8.00 -6.71 -25.14
C ALA A 4 -7.46 -7.11 -23.76
N LYS A 5 -6.57 -8.11 -23.71
CA LYS A 5 -6.00 -8.62 -22.45
C LYS A 5 -4.99 -7.64 -21.84
N ALA A 6 -4.20 -6.95 -22.67
CA ALA A 6 -3.28 -5.92 -22.22
C ALA A 6 -4.01 -4.67 -21.68
N ALA A 7 -5.17 -4.31 -22.25
CA ALA A 7 -6.00 -3.22 -21.75
C ALA A 7 -6.67 -3.57 -20.40
N GLU A 8 -7.08 -4.83 -20.20
CA GLU A 8 -7.66 -5.30 -18.95
C GLU A 8 -6.63 -5.38 -17.82
N GLU A 9 -5.40 -5.82 -18.11
CA GLU A 9 -4.28 -5.87 -17.16
C GLU A 9 -3.79 -4.47 -16.77
N ALA A 10 -3.75 -3.53 -17.73
CA ALA A 10 -3.45 -2.12 -17.46
C ALA A 10 -4.58 -1.43 -16.67
N ALA A 11 -5.84 -1.76 -16.94
CA ALA A 11 -6.98 -1.27 -16.16
C ALA A 11 -6.96 -1.84 -14.73
N ALA A 12 -6.66 -3.13 -14.56
CA ALA A 12 -6.49 -3.74 -13.24
C ALA A 12 -5.36 -3.07 -12.45
N ALA A 13 -4.18 -2.88 -13.06
CA ALA A 13 -3.05 -2.20 -12.42
C ALA A 13 -3.35 -0.72 -12.07
N ALA A 14 -4.07 0.00 -12.92
CA ALA A 14 -4.49 1.38 -12.65
C ALA A 14 -5.56 1.46 -11.54
N THR A 15 -6.43 0.45 -11.45
CA THR A 15 -7.45 0.33 -10.40
C THR A 15 -6.80 -0.04 -9.06
N ASP A 16 -5.80 -0.90 -9.07
CA ASP A 16 -4.98 -1.26 -7.91
C ASP A 16 -4.21 -0.05 -7.38
N THR A 17 -3.58 0.73 -8.26
CA THR A 17 -2.81 1.92 -7.85
C THR A 17 -3.72 3.00 -7.26
N SER A 18 -4.92 3.20 -7.83
CA SER A 18 -5.90 4.17 -7.31
C SER A 18 -6.54 3.72 -6.00
N THR A 19 -6.85 2.42 -5.88
CA THR A 19 -7.34 1.81 -4.64
C THR A 19 -6.27 1.88 -3.55
N MET A 20 -5.02 1.62 -3.93
CA MET A 20 -3.86 1.68 -3.04
C MET A 20 -3.57 3.09 -2.55
N GLY A 21 -3.67 4.11 -3.41
CA GLY A 21 -3.56 5.51 -2.99
C GLY A 21 -4.62 5.90 -1.95
N LYS A 22 -5.84 5.36 -2.09
CA LYS A 22 -6.93 5.50 -1.09
C LYS A 22 -6.63 4.77 0.21
N LEU A 23 -6.07 3.57 0.15
CA LEU A 23 -5.66 2.80 1.34
C LEU A 23 -4.48 3.45 2.07
N LEU A 24 -3.57 4.09 1.33
CA LEU A 24 -2.45 4.86 1.84
C LEU A 24 -2.83 6.33 2.05
N SER A 25 -4.01 6.56 2.61
CA SER A 25 -4.53 7.86 3.03
C SER A 25 -5.08 7.75 4.45
N VAL A 26 -5.04 8.84 5.22
CA VAL A 26 -5.49 8.85 6.63
C VAL A 26 -6.94 8.39 6.79
N ASP A 27 -7.79 8.73 5.83
CA ASP A 27 -9.22 8.42 5.82
C ASP A 27 -9.55 6.98 5.38
N GLY A 28 -8.67 6.41 4.55
CA GLY A 28 -8.84 5.06 3.99
C GLY A 28 -7.85 4.03 4.55
N PHE A 29 -7.12 4.38 5.61
CA PHE A 29 -6.06 3.55 6.16
C PHE A 29 -6.59 2.20 6.65
N ASP A 30 -6.10 1.13 6.03
CA ASP A 30 -6.47 -0.24 6.38
C ASP A 30 -5.20 -1.06 6.61
N ALA A 31 -4.94 -1.34 7.89
CA ALA A 31 -3.74 -2.06 8.31
C ALA A 31 -3.63 -3.46 7.69
N ALA A 32 -4.76 -4.16 7.50
CA ALA A 32 -4.77 -5.51 6.95
C ALA A 32 -4.44 -5.48 5.45
N LYS A 33 -5.10 -4.60 4.69
CA LYS A 33 -4.84 -4.48 3.25
C LYS A 33 -3.45 -3.94 2.92
N ILE A 34 -2.99 -2.95 3.67
CA ILE A 34 -1.63 -2.42 3.50
C ILE A 34 -0.60 -3.51 3.86
N SER A 35 -0.87 -4.33 4.87
CA SER A 35 0.01 -5.46 5.21
C SER A 35 0.07 -6.52 4.11
N GLU A 36 -1.07 -6.94 3.55
CA GLU A 36 -1.10 -7.86 2.40
C GLU A 36 -0.33 -7.31 1.21
N MET A 37 -0.50 -6.02 0.96
CA MET A 37 0.18 -5.31 -0.11
C MET A 37 1.70 -5.26 0.09
N ILE A 38 2.15 -4.91 1.30
CA ILE A 38 3.56 -4.97 1.69
C ILE A 38 4.10 -6.41 1.56
N ASP A 39 3.31 -7.42 1.92
CA ASP A 39 3.66 -8.83 1.78
C ASP A 39 3.77 -9.27 0.31
N GLY A 40 2.88 -8.79 -0.57
CA GLY A 40 2.97 -8.96 -2.02
C GLY A 40 4.02 -8.08 -2.70
N SER A 41 4.51 -7.05 -2.01
CA SER A 41 5.53 -6.14 -2.54
C SER A 41 6.90 -6.79 -2.56
N GLY A 42 7.74 -6.38 -3.50
CA GLY A 42 9.15 -6.77 -3.60
C GLY A 42 10.06 -6.17 -2.50
N LEU A 43 9.49 -5.70 -1.39
CA LEU A 43 10.23 -5.16 -0.25
C LEU A 43 11.00 -6.24 0.49
N ASP A 44 12.10 -5.89 1.14
CA ASP A 44 12.82 -6.80 2.05
C ASP A 44 11.94 -7.21 3.24
N THR A 45 12.03 -8.47 3.67
CA THR A 45 11.30 -8.99 4.83
C THR A 45 11.46 -8.12 6.08
N MET A 46 12.65 -7.57 6.31
CA MET A 46 12.90 -6.66 7.42
C MET A 46 12.11 -5.35 7.32
N LYS A 47 12.00 -4.78 6.11
CA LYS A 47 11.16 -3.59 5.84
C LYS A 47 9.69 -3.94 6.02
N LYS A 48 9.25 -5.10 5.53
CA LYS A 48 7.85 -5.55 5.69
C LYS A 48 7.46 -5.61 7.16
N THR A 49 8.25 -6.28 7.99
CA THR A 49 8.00 -6.36 9.43
C THR A 49 7.97 -4.99 10.09
N MET A 50 8.94 -4.11 9.78
CA MET A 50 8.96 -2.76 10.33
C MET A 50 7.73 -1.94 9.95
N LEU A 51 7.33 -1.97 8.67
CA LEU A 51 6.16 -1.23 8.20
C LEU A 51 4.88 -1.78 8.83
N LYS A 52 4.71 -3.10 8.94
CA LYS A 52 3.56 -3.74 9.60
C LYS A 52 3.45 -3.33 11.07
N THR A 53 4.55 -3.35 11.81
CA THR A 53 4.56 -2.85 13.20
C THR A 53 4.24 -1.35 13.28
N ALA A 54 4.75 -0.54 12.35
CA ALA A 54 4.46 0.88 12.31
C ALA A 54 2.97 1.14 12.03
N ILE A 55 2.37 0.38 11.11
CA ILE A 55 0.95 0.40 10.76
C ILE A 55 0.08 0.10 11.98
N GLU A 56 0.39 -0.97 12.71
CA GLU A 56 -0.33 -1.35 13.93
C GLU A 56 -0.24 -0.26 15.00
N LYS A 57 0.94 0.36 15.16
CA LYS A 57 1.12 1.47 16.09
C LYS A 57 0.39 2.73 15.65
N ALA A 58 0.30 2.97 14.34
CA ALA A 58 -0.35 4.13 13.79
C ALA A 58 -1.88 4.05 13.81
N ALA A 59 -2.48 2.86 13.78
CA ALA A 59 -3.94 2.68 13.70
C ALA A 59 -4.76 3.45 14.77
N GLY A 60 -4.16 3.76 15.92
CA GLY A 60 -4.79 4.55 16.99
C GLY A 60 -4.53 6.06 16.93
N ASN A 61 -3.75 6.56 15.97
CA ASN A 61 -3.33 7.96 15.93
C ASN A 61 -3.16 8.51 14.50
N PRO A 62 -4.03 9.42 14.03
CA PRO A 62 -4.04 9.88 12.64
C PRO A 62 -2.76 10.60 12.21
N ASP A 63 -2.06 11.29 13.12
CA ASP A 63 -0.76 11.90 12.81
C ASP A 63 0.31 10.83 12.52
N MET A 64 0.28 9.73 13.28
CA MET A 64 1.15 8.58 13.02
C MET A 64 0.76 7.87 11.73
N ILE A 65 -0.52 7.71 11.43
CA ILE A 65 -0.99 7.14 10.15
C ILE A 65 -0.39 7.92 8.99
N LYS A 66 -0.43 9.25 9.05
CA LYS A 66 0.14 10.13 8.03
C LYS A 66 1.65 9.91 7.85
N ALA A 67 2.38 9.78 8.95
CA ALA A 67 3.82 9.50 8.92
C ALA A 67 4.14 8.10 8.34
N VAL A 68 3.40 7.08 8.77
CA VAL A 68 3.58 5.70 8.31
C VAL A 68 3.24 5.54 6.83
N ILE A 69 2.16 6.17 6.37
CA ILE A 69 1.82 6.27 4.94
C ILE A 69 2.99 6.84 4.13
N GLY A 70 3.65 7.89 4.64
CA GLY A 70 4.83 8.47 4.00
C GLY A 70 5.98 7.46 3.90
N GLN A 71 6.24 6.69 4.96
CA GLN A 71 7.25 5.63 4.94
C GLN A 71 6.91 4.51 3.96
N ILE A 72 5.65 4.09 3.90
CA ILE A 72 5.20 3.03 2.98
C ILE A 72 5.35 3.50 1.52
N LYS A 73 4.90 4.71 1.20
CA LYS A 73 5.06 5.31 -0.13
C LYS A 73 6.53 5.39 -0.53
N GLY A 74 7.38 5.92 0.35
CA GLY A 74 8.82 5.98 0.13
C GLY A 74 9.48 4.60 -0.03
N ALA A 75 9.02 3.59 0.71
CA ALA A 75 9.52 2.22 0.57
C ALA A 75 9.09 1.58 -0.75
N LEU A 76 7.86 1.84 -1.20
CA LEU A 76 7.29 1.35 -2.46
C LEU A 76 7.76 2.14 -3.69
N GLY A 77 8.44 3.27 -3.49
CA GLY A 77 8.92 4.13 -4.58
C GLY A 77 7.81 4.96 -5.25
N MET A 78 6.73 5.25 -4.52
CA MET A 78 5.65 6.16 -4.92
C MET A 78 5.90 7.58 -4.43
#